data_AF-A0AA50GAL7-F1
#
_entry.id   AF-A0AA50GAL7-F1
#
_cell.length_a   1.000
_cell.length_b   1.000
_cell.length_c   1.000
_cell.angle_alpha   90.00
_cell.angle_beta   90.00
_cell.angle_gamma   90.00
#
_symmetry.space_group_name_H-M   'P 1'
#
loop_
_entity.id
_entity.type
_entity.pdbx_description
1 polymer ?
#
loop_
_entity_poly.entity_id
_entity_poly.type
_entity_poly.pdbx_seq_one_letter_code
_entity_poly.pdbx_strand_id
1 'polypeptide(L)'
;DLRGKVESRLMSMWNNVKFGWTVKLKTNFSKESPVWLLGRCYHRKLSPSGSLESSTEIGTEATAHSPMEHIYGEGIEGFKSDFVSKIWMTYRREFPVMSGSTFTTDCGWGCMLRSGQMMLAQALVCHFLGRSWRWSPEKVIQNSRDFQEDCLHRMIVKWFGDKSSVNSPLSIHQMVKLGESLGKKPGDWYGPASVAHCLKAVM
;
A
#
# COMPACT_ATOMS: atom_id res chain seq x y z
N ASP A 1 -5.55 -35.57 -10.10
CA ASP A 1 -4.19 -35.10 -10.41
C ASP A 1 -3.52 -34.54 -9.15
N LEU A 2 -2.87 -35.40 -8.35
CA LEU A 2 -2.14 -35.00 -7.15
C LEU A 2 -0.78 -34.37 -7.49
N ARG A 3 -0.23 -34.70 -8.67
CA ARG A 3 1.11 -34.31 -9.08
C ARG A 3 1.20 -32.80 -9.35
N GLY A 4 0.23 -32.25 -10.08
CA GLY A 4 0.15 -30.81 -10.35
C GLY A 4 -0.02 -29.95 -9.07
N LYS A 5 -0.70 -30.46 -8.04
CA LYS A 5 -0.84 -29.77 -6.75
C LYS A 5 0.46 -29.78 -5.93
N VAL A 6 1.26 -30.85 -6.03
CA VAL A 6 2.56 -30.94 -5.35
C VAL A 6 3.56 -30.01 -6.03
N GLU A 7 3.59 -29.99 -7.36
CA GLU A 7 4.44 -29.08 -8.13
C GLU A 7 4.10 -27.60 -7.90
N SER A 8 2.80 -27.25 -7.82
CA SER A 8 2.39 -25.87 -7.51
C SER A 8 2.79 -25.44 -6.11
N ARG A 9 2.72 -26.35 -5.12
CA ARG A 9 3.16 -26.11 -3.75
C ARG A 9 4.68 -25.98 -3.66
N LEU A 10 5.45 -26.84 -4.33
CA LEU A 10 6.90 -26.75 -4.36
C LEU A 10 7.37 -25.47 -5.05
N MET A 11 6.75 -25.07 -6.16
CA MET A 11 7.03 -23.78 -6.80
C MET A 11 6.60 -22.59 -5.93
N SER A 12 5.52 -22.70 -5.16
CA SER A 12 5.13 -21.67 -4.20
C SER A 12 6.14 -21.56 -3.06
N MET A 13 6.59 -22.67 -2.50
CA MET A 13 7.65 -22.72 -1.49
C MET A 13 8.95 -22.15 -2.06
N TRP A 14 9.33 -22.52 -3.28
CA TRP A 14 10.51 -21.98 -3.96
C TRP A 14 10.40 -20.48 -4.21
N ASN A 15 9.24 -20.00 -4.65
CA ASN A 15 9.01 -18.57 -4.83
C ASN A 15 8.99 -17.81 -3.50
N ASN A 16 8.44 -18.39 -2.43
CA ASN A 16 8.54 -17.82 -1.08
C ASN A 16 9.97 -17.85 -0.55
N VAL A 17 10.80 -18.82 -0.92
CA VAL A 17 12.23 -18.83 -0.58
C VAL A 17 12.96 -17.76 -1.39
N LYS A 18 12.71 -17.68 -2.71
CA LYS A 18 13.38 -16.76 -3.62
C LYS A 18 12.96 -15.29 -3.44
N PHE A 19 11.69 -15.04 -3.11
CA PHE A 19 11.09 -13.71 -3.03
C PHE A 19 10.50 -13.35 -1.66
N GLY A 20 10.27 -14.34 -0.79
CA GLY A 20 9.61 -14.18 0.51
C GLY A 20 10.54 -14.28 1.73
N TRP A 21 11.85 -14.44 1.53
CA TRP A 21 12.83 -14.18 2.59
C TRP A 21 12.80 -12.70 2.95
N THR A 22 11.95 -12.39 3.92
CA THR A 22 11.93 -11.09 4.58
C THR A 22 13.13 -11.05 5.53
N VAL A 23 14.33 -10.94 4.97
CA VAL A 23 15.43 -10.33 5.70
C VAL A 23 14.88 -8.98 6.13
N LYS A 24 14.81 -8.70 7.44
CA LYS A 24 14.50 -7.37 7.95
C LYS A 24 15.64 -6.43 7.53
N LEU A 25 15.69 -6.09 6.23
CA LEU A 25 16.50 -5.01 5.74
C LEU A 25 15.95 -3.78 6.44
N LYS A 26 16.67 -3.31 7.45
CA LYS A 26 16.43 -2.02 8.06
C LYS A 26 16.57 -1.00 6.94
N THR A 27 15.45 -0.48 6.46
CA THR A 27 15.43 0.50 5.37
C THR A 27 16.18 1.75 5.83
N ASN A 28 17.26 2.09 5.13
CA ASN A 28 18.06 3.27 5.43
C ASN A 28 17.48 4.47 4.68
N PHE A 29 16.91 5.42 5.42
CA PHE A 29 16.49 6.72 4.89
C PHE A 29 17.59 7.75 5.09
N SER A 30 17.92 8.49 4.03
CA SER A 30 18.77 9.67 4.10
C SER A 30 18.29 10.61 5.21
N LYS A 31 19.22 11.20 5.96
CA LYS A 31 18.90 12.23 6.96
C LYS A 31 18.70 13.60 6.30
N GLU A 32 19.26 13.79 5.11
CA GLU A 32 19.31 15.07 4.40
C GLU A 32 18.22 15.19 3.34
N SER A 33 17.72 14.06 2.83
CA SER A 33 16.74 14.05 1.74
C SER A 33 15.33 13.76 2.25
N PRO A 34 14.31 14.54 1.86
CA PRO A 34 12.93 14.26 2.22
C PRO A 34 12.40 13.02 1.49
N VAL A 35 11.47 12.33 2.13
CA VAL A 35 10.69 11.24 1.51
C VAL A 35 9.33 11.78 1.10
N TRP A 36 8.97 11.64 -0.17
CA TRP A 36 7.66 12.02 -0.67
C TRP A 36 6.78 10.78 -0.87
N LEU A 37 5.56 10.82 -0.33
CA LEU A 37 4.56 9.79 -0.56
C LEU A 37 3.22 10.46 -0.88
N LEU A 38 2.74 10.28 -2.12
CA LEU A 38 1.42 10.73 -2.57
C LEU A 38 1.10 12.18 -2.15
N GLY A 39 1.99 13.12 -2.49
CA GLY A 39 1.84 14.55 -2.22
C GLY A 39 2.19 15.00 -0.79
N ARG A 40 2.63 14.09 0.10
CA ARG A 40 3.13 14.46 1.44
C ARG A 40 4.65 14.34 1.52
N CYS A 41 5.28 15.32 2.16
CA CYS A 41 6.71 15.37 2.43
C CYS A 41 6.99 14.94 3.87
N TYR A 42 7.90 13.99 4.04
CA TYR A 42 8.38 13.51 5.33
C TYR A 42 9.87 13.79 5.43
N HIS A 43 10.25 14.71 6.31
CA HIS A 43 11.64 15.12 6.50
C HIS A 43 12.08 14.82 7.92
N ARG A 44 13.29 14.27 8.06
CA ARG A 44 14.02 14.19 9.33
C ARG A 44 14.82 15.48 9.51
N LYS A 45 14.19 16.65 9.67
CA LYS A 45 14.99 17.89 9.80
C LYS A 45 15.71 17.88 11.15
N LEU A 46 17.04 17.84 11.13
CA LEU A 46 17.89 18.27 12.23
C LEU A 46 17.80 19.80 12.29
N SER A 47 17.71 20.38 13.49
CA SER A 47 17.77 21.84 13.66
C SER A 47 19.08 22.41 13.06
N PRO A 48 19.11 23.66 12.54
CA PRO A 48 20.36 24.29 12.21
C PRO A 48 21.14 24.52 13.52
N SER A 49 22.39 24.05 13.59
CA SER A 49 23.32 24.55 14.60
C SER A 49 23.40 26.06 14.44
N GLY A 50 23.06 26.80 15.50
CA GLY A 50 23.01 28.26 15.47
C GLY A 50 24.28 28.86 14.87
N SER A 51 24.12 29.55 13.75
CA SER A 51 25.15 30.43 13.22
C SER A 51 24.66 31.87 13.36
N LEU A 52 25.36 32.58 14.25
CA LEU A 52 25.53 34.03 14.33
C LEU A 52 24.54 34.80 15.24
N GLU A 53 24.92 34.97 16.50
CA GLU A 53 24.98 36.29 17.13
C GLU A 53 26.27 36.42 17.97
N SER A 54 26.95 37.53 17.76
CA SER A 54 28.20 37.93 18.42
C SER A 54 27.88 38.64 19.73
N SER A 55 28.56 38.23 20.79
CA SER A 55 28.96 39.02 21.98
C SER A 55 27.87 39.58 22.92
N THR A 56 27.73 39.02 24.14
CA THR A 56 28.21 39.63 25.42
C THR A 56 27.82 38.80 26.67
N GLU A 57 28.83 38.52 27.50
CA GLU A 57 28.90 38.44 28.98
C GLU A 57 28.04 37.49 29.87
N ILE A 58 28.79 36.62 30.58
CA ILE A 58 28.80 36.28 32.02
C ILE A 58 27.52 35.73 32.70
N GLY A 59 27.62 34.49 33.20
CA GLY A 59 27.06 34.13 34.53
C GLY A 59 26.24 32.82 34.65
N THR A 60 26.82 31.87 35.39
CA THR A 60 26.16 30.88 36.30
C THR A 60 25.32 29.71 35.77
N GLU A 61 25.79 28.51 36.16
CA GLU A 61 25.09 27.23 36.48
C GLU A 61 24.27 26.50 35.41
N ALA A 62 24.91 25.45 34.86
CA ALA A 62 24.34 24.51 33.91
C ALA A 62 23.35 23.53 34.58
N THR A 63 22.06 23.85 34.51
CA THR A 63 21.00 22.83 34.49
C THR A 63 20.91 22.29 33.06
N ALA A 64 21.19 21.00 32.88
CA ALA A 64 21.13 20.30 31.61
C ALA A 64 19.68 20.14 31.13
N HIS A 65 19.08 21.21 30.62
CA HIS A 65 17.87 21.14 29.84
C HIS A 65 18.23 20.72 28.42
N SER A 66 18.03 19.44 28.11
CA SER A 66 18.07 18.92 26.74
C SER A 66 17.18 19.79 25.85
N PRO A 67 17.69 20.43 24.78
CA PRO A 67 16.84 21.23 23.91
C PRO A 67 15.83 20.29 23.25
N MET A 68 14.56 20.56 23.49
CA MET A 68 13.43 19.85 22.90
C MET A 68 13.50 20.04 21.37
N GLU A 69 13.97 19.00 20.68
CA GLU A 69 14.12 18.97 19.23
C GLU A 69 12.73 19.09 18.59
N HIS A 70 12.36 20.30 18.15
CA HIS A 70 11.12 20.52 17.41
C HIS A 70 11.24 19.94 16.00
N ILE A 71 10.83 18.68 15.85
CA ILE A 71 10.69 18.01 14.55
C ILE A 71 9.56 18.70 13.78
N TYR A 72 9.89 19.50 12.77
CA TYR A 72 8.90 19.99 11.81
C TYR A 72 8.47 18.83 10.87
N GLY A 73 7.25 18.32 11.06
CA GLY A 73 6.61 17.27 10.24
C GLY A 73 6.49 15.91 10.94
N GLU A 74 5.62 15.02 10.46
CA GLU A 74 5.40 13.67 11.04
C GLU A 74 6.67 12.77 11.01
N GLY A 75 7.76 13.22 10.36
CA GLY A 75 9.04 12.53 10.31
C GLY A 75 8.98 11.16 9.63
N ILE A 76 10.00 10.34 9.88
CA ILE A 76 10.08 8.98 9.30
C ILE A 76 9.04 8.04 9.91
N GLU A 77 8.63 8.24 11.16
CA GLU A 77 7.55 7.46 11.76
C GLU A 77 6.19 7.79 11.13
N GLY A 78 5.94 9.05 10.80
CA GLY A 78 4.81 9.48 9.98
C GLY A 78 4.81 8.85 8.59
N PHE A 79 5.97 8.84 7.92
CA PHE A 79 6.13 8.14 6.64
C PHE A 79 5.75 6.66 6.78
N LYS A 80 6.29 5.96 7.79
CA LYS A 80 6.00 4.54 8.01
C LYS A 80 4.51 4.32 8.25
N SER A 81 3.90 5.11 9.14
CA SER A 81 2.45 5.05 9.42
C SER A 81 1.63 5.25 8.14
N ASP A 82 1.98 6.23 7.31
CA ASP A 82 1.32 6.44 6.03
C ASP A 82 1.54 5.28 5.06
N PHE A 83 2.79 4.82 4.91
CA PHE A 83 3.15 3.74 4.00
C PHE A 83 2.42 2.43 4.33
N VAL A 84 2.37 2.03 5.60
CA VAL A 84 1.67 0.79 6.02
C VAL A 84 0.15 0.91 5.93
N SER A 85 -0.37 2.14 5.86
CA SER A 85 -1.81 2.38 5.68
C SER A 85 -2.28 2.15 4.23
N LYS A 86 -1.38 1.95 3.27
CA LYS A 86 -1.78 1.70 1.88
C LYS A 86 -2.29 0.27 1.72
N ILE A 87 -3.42 0.13 1.03
CA ILE A 87 -3.96 -1.19 0.67
C ILE A 87 -3.02 -1.80 -0.36
N TRP A 88 -2.29 -2.83 0.07
CA TRP A 88 -1.34 -3.54 -0.76
C TRP A 88 -2.00 -4.76 -1.40
N MET A 89 -1.93 -4.84 -2.73
CA MET A 89 -2.46 -5.98 -3.49
C MET A 89 -1.33 -6.66 -4.23
N THR A 90 -1.22 -7.96 -4.01
CA THR A 90 -0.17 -8.82 -4.54
C THR A 90 -0.78 -9.92 -5.39
N TYR A 91 0.07 -10.71 -6.03
CA TYR A 91 -0.38 -11.93 -6.67
C TYR A 91 -1.07 -12.86 -5.67
N ARG A 92 -2.12 -13.53 -6.16
CA ARG A 92 -2.89 -14.52 -5.40
C ARG A 92 -2.96 -15.82 -6.18
N ARG A 93 -3.20 -16.88 -5.42
CA ARG A 93 -3.38 -18.25 -5.91
C ARG A 93 -4.66 -18.79 -5.28
N GLU A 94 -5.20 -19.84 -5.88
CA GLU A 94 -6.37 -20.56 -5.38
C GLU A 94 -7.64 -19.72 -5.29
N PHE A 95 -7.72 -18.62 -6.07
CA PHE A 95 -9.00 -17.95 -6.29
C PHE A 95 -9.90 -18.80 -7.23
N PRO A 96 -11.23 -18.60 -7.23
CA PRO A 96 -12.14 -19.32 -8.12
C PRO A 96 -11.72 -19.21 -9.59
N VAL A 97 -11.85 -20.29 -10.36
CA VAL A 97 -11.42 -20.33 -11.77
C VAL A 97 -12.00 -19.15 -12.55
N MET A 98 -11.16 -18.46 -13.33
CA MET A 98 -11.62 -17.38 -14.20
C MET A 98 -12.40 -17.93 -15.39
N SER A 99 -13.53 -17.28 -15.69
CA SER A 99 -14.41 -17.64 -16.81
C SER A 99 -13.61 -17.81 -18.11
N GLY A 100 -13.86 -18.90 -18.85
CA GLY A 100 -13.18 -19.17 -20.12
C GLY A 100 -11.71 -19.58 -20.00
N SER A 101 -11.22 -19.98 -18.83
CA SER A 101 -9.82 -20.41 -18.64
C SER A 101 -9.67 -21.49 -17.58
N THR A 102 -8.41 -21.87 -17.28
CA THR A 102 -8.03 -22.74 -16.16
C THR A 102 -7.29 -21.97 -15.05
N PHE A 103 -7.18 -20.65 -15.15
CA PHE A 103 -6.41 -19.84 -14.21
C PHE A 103 -7.12 -19.71 -12.86
N THR A 104 -6.40 -20.09 -11.81
CA THR A 104 -6.71 -19.85 -10.39
C THR A 104 -5.63 -18.99 -9.72
N THR A 105 -4.74 -18.41 -10.52
CA THR A 105 -3.63 -17.58 -10.08
C THR A 105 -3.33 -16.47 -11.08
N ASP A 106 -2.93 -15.31 -10.57
CA ASP A 106 -2.43 -14.19 -11.37
C ASP A 106 -0.91 -14.03 -11.31
N CYS A 107 -0.23 -14.97 -10.64
CA CYS A 107 1.24 -15.03 -10.62
C CYS A 107 1.79 -15.10 -12.05
N GLY A 108 2.64 -14.14 -12.40
CA GLY A 108 3.35 -14.10 -13.68
C GLY A 108 2.68 -13.25 -14.77
N TRP A 109 1.48 -12.73 -14.54
CA TRP A 109 0.78 -11.91 -15.54
C TRP A 109 -0.08 -10.77 -14.97
N GLY A 110 -0.54 -10.87 -13.70
CA GLY A 110 -1.48 -9.92 -13.10
C GLY A 110 -0.88 -8.60 -12.56
N CYS A 111 0.42 -8.34 -12.70
CA CYS A 111 1.08 -7.25 -11.96
C CYS A 111 0.50 -5.87 -12.24
N MET A 112 0.17 -5.58 -13.50
CA MET A 112 -0.41 -4.29 -13.87
C MET A 112 -1.86 -4.16 -13.39
N LEU A 113 -2.62 -5.26 -13.36
CA LEU A 113 -3.96 -5.29 -12.76
C LEU A 113 -3.88 -4.97 -11.26
N ARG A 114 -2.97 -5.62 -10.52
CA ARG A 114 -2.74 -5.32 -9.10
C ARG A 114 -2.31 -3.88 -8.86
N SER A 115 -1.45 -3.34 -9.73
CA SER A 115 -1.02 -1.94 -9.66
C SER A 115 -2.20 -0.97 -9.87
N GLY A 116 -3.08 -1.26 -10.83
CA GLY A 116 -4.31 -0.50 -11.04
C GLY A 116 -5.29 -0.59 -9.87
N GLN A 117 -5.46 -1.79 -9.31
CA GLN A 117 -6.30 -1.98 -8.13
C GLN A 117 -5.76 -1.20 -6.92
N MET A 118 -4.44 -1.19 -6.67
CA MET A 118 -3.84 -0.37 -5.60
C MET A 118 -4.04 1.13 -5.84
N MET A 119 -3.90 1.59 -7.08
CA MET A 119 -4.15 2.99 -7.44
C MET A 119 -5.61 3.39 -7.18
N LEU A 120 -6.57 2.57 -7.61
CA LEU A 120 -7.99 2.81 -7.37
C LEU A 120 -8.33 2.71 -5.87
N ALA A 121 -7.80 1.72 -5.16
CA ALA A 121 -7.99 1.57 -3.72
C ALA A 121 -7.49 2.82 -2.97
N GLN A 122 -6.35 3.37 -3.36
CA GLN A 122 -5.85 4.61 -2.78
C GLN A 122 -6.76 5.81 -3.08
N ALA A 123 -7.33 5.90 -4.28
CA ALA A 123 -8.31 6.92 -4.61
C ALA A 123 -9.58 6.80 -3.76
N LEU A 124 -10.10 5.58 -3.56
CA LEU A 124 -11.26 5.31 -2.72
C LEU A 124 -10.98 5.62 -1.24
N VAL A 125 -9.81 5.27 -0.72
CA VAL A 125 -9.37 5.65 0.63
C VAL A 125 -9.33 7.17 0.75
N CYS A 126 -8.71 7.88 -0.20
CA CYS A 126 -8.71 9.34 -0.18
C CYS A 126 -10.12 9.93 -0.24
N HIS A 127 -11.02 9.35 -1.03
CA HIS A 127 -12.40 9.83 -1.21
C HIS A 127 -13.26 9.64 0.05
N PHE A 128 -13.22 8.44 0.66
CA PHE A 128 -14.10 8.09 1.78
C PHE A 128 -13.50 8.41 3.16
N LEU A 129 -12.17 8.31 3.31
CA LEU A 129 -11.47 8.44 4.60
C LEU A 129 -10.57 9.69 4.66
N GLY A 130 -10.21 10.25 3.51
CA GLY A 130 -9.31 11.39 3.41
C GLY A 130 -7.83 11.01 3.38
N ARG A 131 -6.99 11.88 2.77
CA ARG A 131 -5.55 11.65 2.63
C ARG A 131 -4.79 11.55 3.97
N SER A 132 -5.32 12.19 5.01
CA SER A 132 -4.74 12.20 6.37
C SER A 132 -5.04 10.92 7.16
N TRP A 133 -5.97 10.07 6.71
CA TRP A 133 -6.32 8.84 7.42
C TRP A 133 -5.13 7.88 7.48
N ARG A 134 -5.05 7.12 8.58
CA ARG A 134 -4.03 6.11 8.85
C ARG A 134 -4.69 4.85 9.41
N TRP A 135 -4.26 3.70 8.91
CA TRP A 135 -4.61 2.40 9.44
C TRP A 135 -3.62 2.00 10.54
N SER A 136 -4.14 1.45 11.63
CA SER A 136 -3.33 0.74 12.64
C SER A 136 -4.12 -0.49 13.10
N PRO A 137 -3.49 -1.68 13.11
CA PRO A 137 -4.15 -2.90 13.60
C PRO A 137 -4.44 -2.84 15.11
N GLU A 138 -3.70 -2.04 15.87
CA GLU A 138 -3.85 -1.85 17.31
C GLU A 138 -4.85 -0.74 17.68
N LYS A 139 -5.42 -0.02 16.69
CA LYS A 139 -6.36 1.08 16.94
C LYS A 139 -7.64 0.53 17.59
N VAL A 140 -7.87 0.91 18.86
CA VAL A 140 -9.12 0.63 19.56
C VAL A 140 -10.20 1.59 19.06
N ILE A 141 -11.40 1.07 18.79
CA ILE A 141 -12.56 1.89 18.40
C ILE A 141 -13.08 2.61 19.65
N GLN A 142 -12.93 3.93 19.69
CA GLN A 142 -13.30 4.74 20.86
C GLN A 142 -14.63 5.49 20.67
N ASN A 143 -15.03 5.74 19.43
CA ASN A 143 -16.21 6.55 19.11
C ASN A 143 -16.85 6.08 17.80
N SER A 144 -18.01 6.67 17.48
CA SER A 144 -18.77 6.36 16.27
C SER A 144 -18.00 6.66 14.97
N ARG A 145 -17.15 7.69 14.96
CA ARG A 145 -16.33 8.03 13.80
C ARG A 145 -15.28 6.96 13.53
N ASP A 146 -14.57 6.50 14.55
CA ASP A 146 -13.58 5.42 14.41
C ASP A 146 -14.21 4.13 13.88
N PHE A 147 -15.41 3.80 14.40
CA PHE A 147 -16.19 2.66 13.92
C PHE A 147 -16.56 2.79 12.44
N GLN A 148 -17.02 3.98 12.03
CA GLN A 148 -17.39 4.26 10.65
C GLN A 148 -16.18 4.18 9.71
N GLU A 149 -15.03 4.74 10.11
CA GLU A 149 -13.79 4.67 9.34
C GLU A 149 -13.31 3.21 9.15
N ASP A 150 -13.39 2.37 10.18
CA ASP A 150 -13.06 0.94 10.07
C ASP A 150 -14.02 0.21 9.12
N CYS A 151 -15.32 0.50 9.22
CA CYS A 151 -16.33 -0.07 8.31
C CYS A 151 -16.06 0.31 6.85
N LEU A 152 -15.78 1.59 6.58
CA LEU A 152 -15.44 2.08 5.24
C LEU A 152 -14.16 1.44 4.71
N HIS A 153 -13.10 1.37 5.52
CA HIS A 153 -11.86 0.71 5.13
C HIS A 153 -12.08 -0.77 4.78
N ARG A 154 -12.80 -1.52 5.62
CA ARG A 154 -13.13 -2.93 5.36
C ARG A 154 -13.99 -3.10 4.13
N MET A 155 -14.93 -2.19 3.88
CA MET A 155 -15.75 -2.18 2.68
C MET A 155 -14.90 -1.99 1.42
N ILE A 156 -13.98 -1.01 1.43
CA ILE A 156 -13.05 -0.78 0.31
C ILE A 156 -12.24 -2.05 0.06
N VAL A 157 -11.61 -2.65 1.08
CA VAL A 157 -10.85 -3.90 0.94
C VAL A 157 -11.71 -5.03 0.36
N LYS A 158 -12.94 -5.19 0.85
CA LYS A 158 -13.88 -6.22 0.38
C LYS A 158 -14.21 -6.10 -1.11
N TRP A 159 -14.27 -4.87 -1.64
CA TRP A 159 -14.54 -4.66 -3.06
C TRP A 159 -13.48 -5.25 -4.00
N PHE A 160 -12.25 -5.45 -3.53
CA PHE A 160 -11.15 -6.03 -4.32
C PHE A 160 -10.95 -7.53 -4.14
N GLY A 161 -11.78 -8.21 -3.32
CA GLY A 161 -11.63 -9.64 -3.05
C GLY A 161 -11.61 -10.48 -4.34
N ASP A 162 -10.68 -11.43 -4.46
CA ASP A 162 -10.41 -12.20 -5.70
C ASP A 162 -11.48 -13.24 -6.03
N LYS A 163 -12.70 -12.79 -6.28
CA LYS A 163 -13.83 -13.62 -6.71
C LYS A 163 -14.75 -12.83 -7.61
N SER A 164 -15.42 -13.53 -8.53
CA SER A 164 -16.57 -12.97 -9.24
C SER A 164 -17.74 -12.88 -8.27
N SER A 165 -18.06 -11.68 -7.79
CA SER A 165 -19.14 -11.44 -6.84
C SER A 165 -19.57 -9.98 -6.88
N VAL A 166 -20.87 -9.72 -6.70
CA VAL A 166 -21.41 -8.36 -6.50
C VAL A 166 -20.79 -7.65 -5.28
N ASN A 167 -20.26 -8.42 -4.32
CA ASN A 167 -19.56 -7.90 -3.15
C ASN A 167 -18.10 -7.53 -3.42
N SER A 168 -17.56 -7.91 -4.57
CA SER A 168 -16.18 -7.65 -4.98
C SER A 168 -16.13 -7.10 -6.42
N PRO A 169 -16.77 -5.95 -6.67
CA PRO A 169 -16.90 -5.38 -8.02
C PRO A 169 -15.56 -4.92 -8.61
N LEU A 170 -14.50 -4.81 -7.81
CA LEU A 170 -13.16 -4.38 -8.24
C LEU A 170 -12.16 -5.55 -8.24
N SER A 171 -12.66 -6.79 -8.20
CA SER A 171 -11.85 -8.00 -8.20
C SER A 171 -11.06 -8.16 -9.50
N ILE A 172 -10.02 -8.98 -9.46
CA ILE A 172 -9.25 -9.30 -10.66
C ILE A 172 -10.11 -10.00 -11.73
N HIS A 173 -11.12 -10.78 -11.33
CA HIS A 173 -12.09 -11.38 -12.24
C HIS A 173 -12.87 -10.32 -13.01
N GLN A 174 -13.33 -9.26 -12.32
CA GLN A 174 -14.06 -8.18 -12.98
C GLN A 174 -13.13 -7.37 -13.89
N MET A 175 -11.90 -7.10 -13.46
CA MET A 175 -10.92 -6.40 -14.30
C MET A 175 -10.61 -7.17 -15.59
N VAL A 176 -10.46 -8.50 -15.52
CA VAL A 176 -10.25 -9.34 -16.70
C VAL A 176 -11.48 -9.36 -17.60
N LYS A 177 -12.68 -9.48 -17.02
CA LYS A 177 -13.94 -9.41 -17.77
C LYS A 177 -14.08 -8.10 -18.56
N LEU A 178 -13.73 -6.97 -17.95
CA LEU A 178 -13.74 -5.67 -18.64
C LEU A 178 -12.68 -5.59 -19.74
N GLY A 179 -11.52 -6.22 -19.50
CA GLY A 179 -10.43 -6.35 -20.48
C GLY A 179 -10.80 -7.11 -21.75
N GLU A 180 -11.83 -7.97 -21.72
CA GLU A 180 -12.32 -8.69 -22.91
C GLU A 180 -12.72 -7.73 -24.04
N SER A 181 -13.31 -6.58 -23.70
CA SER A 181 -13.65 -5.52 -24.68
C SER A 181 -12.42 -4.90 -25.36
N LEU A 182 -11.24 -5.06 -24.75
CA LEU A 182 -9.94 -4.63 -25.26
C LEU A 182 -9.15 -5.80 -25.90
N GLY A 183 -9.81 -6.95 -26.11
CA GLY A 183 -9.19 -8.16 -26.65
C GLY A 183 -8.29 -8.90 -25.66
N LYS A 184 -8.38 -8.61 -24.35
CA LYS A 184 -7.58 -9.27 -23.31
C LYS A 184 -8.28 -10.51 -22.76
N LYS A 185 -7.49 -11.49 -22.35
CA LYS A 185 -7.93 -12.75 -21.75
C LYS A 185 -7.18 -13.02 -20.43
N PRO A 186 -7.67 -13.96 -19.59
CA PRO A 186 -6.89 -14.45 -18.46
C PRO A 186 -5.49 -14.90 -18.91
N GLY A 187 -4.44 -14.42 -18.24
CA GLY A 187 -3.04 -14.70 -18.61
C GLY A 187 -2.35 -13.62 -19.45
N ASP A 188 -3.11 -12.72 -20.09
CA ASP A 188 -2.52 -11.66 -20.89
C ASP A 188 -1.86 -10.57 -20.05
N TRP A 189 -0.81 -9.96 -20.60
CA TRP A 189 -0.19 -8.78 -20.03
C TRP A 189 -1.03 -7.53 -20.34
N TYR A 190 -1.25 -6.72 -19.30
CA TYR A 190 -1.94 -5.44 -19.41
C TYR A 190 -0.91 -4.30 -19.35
N GLY A 191 -1.08 -3.31 -20.24
CA GLY A 191 -0.37 -2.04 -20.14
C GLY A 191 -1.15 -1.03 -19.28
N PRO A 192 -0.51 0.08 -18.84
CA PRO A 192 -1.17 1.11 -18.04
C PRO A 192 -2.45 1.65 -18.67
N ALA A 193 -2.46 1.90 -19.98
CA ALA A 193 -3.63 2.39 -20.71
C ALA A 193 -4.82 1.40 -20.66
N SER A 194 -4.56 0.10 -20.90
CA SER A 194 -5.61 -0.92 -20.84
C SER A 194 -6.24 -1.00 -19.45
N VAL A 195 -5.41 -0.93 -18.40
CA VAL A 195 -5.91 -0.92 -17.02
C VAL A 195 -6.71 0.34 -16.74
N ALA A 196 -6.25 1.52 -17.17
CA ALA A 196 -6.99 2.77 -17.01
C ALA A 196 -8.38 2.71 -17.67
N HIS A 197 -8.49 2.13 -18.87
CA HIS A 197 -9.78 1.91 -19.52
C HIS A 197 -10.69 0.95 -18.74
N CYS A 198 -10.13 -0.14 -18.17
CA CYS A 198 -10.90 -1.04 -17.31
C CYS A 198 -11.40 -0.32 -16.05
N LEU A 199 -10.54 0.49 -15.40
CA LEU A 199 -10.93 1.27 -14.21
C LEU A 199 -11.99 2.32 -14.54
N LYS A 200 -11.95 2.92 -15.74
CA LYS A 200 -13.02 3.83 -16.20
C LYS A 200 -14.35 3.10 -16.39
N ALA A 201 -14.33 1.84 -16.84
CA ALA A 201 -15.55 1.09 -17.14
C ALA A 201 -16.23 0.48 -15.90
N VAL A 202 -15.49 0.33 -14.79
CA VAL A 202 -16.03 -0.24 -13.54
C VAL A 202 -16.59 0.82 -12.58
N MET A 203 -16.26 2.10 -12.82
CA MET A 203 -16.70 3.26 -12.04
C MET A 203 -17.89 3.95 -12.71
#